data_AF-A0A0D2I7P9-F1
#
_entry.id   AF-A0A0D2I7P9-F1
#
_cell.length_a   1.000
_cell.length_b   1.000
_cell.length_c   1.000
_cell.angle_alpha   90.00
_cell.angle_beta   90.00
_cell.angle_gamma   90.00
#
_symmetry.space_group_name_H-M   'P 1'
#
loop_
_entity.id
_entity.type
_entity.pdbx_description
1 polymer ?
#
loop_
_entity_poly.entity_id
_entity_poly.type
_entity_poly.pdbx_seq_one_letter_code
_entity_poly.pdbx_strand_id
1 'polypeptide(L)'
;MQGSESKQKAKKGYRKIRNVCAIARDHYQYIWIYTCCIDKRSSAELRKAINSLFQYYHHAELCYSDGRFNQARWSASGWTLQELIAPRDLVFYAKDWIFFDTKERLTDEIANITDIDIAFVRGRDLSQASAAQK
;
A
#
# COMPACT_ATOMS: atom_id res chain seq x y z
N MET A 1 14.85 -9.86 -31.20
CA MET A 1 13.71 -9.38 -30.37
C MET A 1 14.16 -8.56 -29.14
N GLN A 2 15.07 -7.57 -29.28
CA GLN A 2 15.69 -6.85 -28.14
C GLN A 2 15.19 -5.41 -27.91
N GLY A 3 14.23 -4.91 -28.70
CA GLY A 3 13.82 -3.50 -28.66
C GLY A 3 12.75 -3.12 -27.62
N SER A 4 12.01 -4.09 -27.07
CA SER A 4 10.88 -3.82 -26.15
C SER A 4 11.31 -3.75 -24.68
N GLU A 5 12.25 -4.58 -24.22
CA GLU A 5 12.71 -4.55 -22.82
C GLU A 5 13.35 -3.21 -22.44
N SER A 6 14.09 -2.60 -23.35
CA SER A 6 14.86 -1.36 -23.14
C SER A 6 13.94 -0.17 -22.84
N LYS A 7 12.78 -0.10 -23.49
CA LYS A 7 11.78 0.96 -23.26
C LYS A 7 11.01 0.77 -21.96
N GLN A 8 10.74 -0.48 -21.56
CA GLN A 8 10.04 -0.79 -20.32
C GLN A 8 10.91 -0.44 -19.10
N LYS A 9 12.22 -0.76 -19.17
CA LYS A 9 13.20 -0.45 -18.11
C LYS A 9 13.34 1.06 -17.84
N ALA A 10 13.02 1.90 -18.81
CA ALA A 10 13.04 3.37 -18.67
C ALA A 10 11.83 3.95 -17.93
N LYS A 11 10.73 3.20 -17.75
CA LYS A 11 9.52 3.70 -17.11
C LYS A 11 9.71 3.87 -15.60
N LYS A 12 9.17 4.96 -15.04
CA LYS A 12 9.17 5.21 -13.58
C LYS A 12 8.58 4.03 -12.78
N GLY A 13 7.52 3.41 -13.28
CA GLY A 13 6.90 2.24 -12.64
C GLY A 13 7.83 1.02 -12.55
N TYR A 14 8.67 0.79 -13.57
CA TYR A 14 9.63 -0.33 -13.56
C TYR A 14 10.67 -0.18 -12.45
N ARG A 15 11.16 1.04 -12.22
CA ARG A 15 12.09 1.32 -11.12
C ARG A 15 11.48 0.99 -9.76
N LYS A 16 10.19 1.30 -9.57
CA LYS A 16 9.50 0.97 -8.31
C LYS A 16 9.45 -0.53 -8.06
N ILE A 17 9.08 -1.31 -9.09
CA ILE A 17 9.03 -2.78 -9.03
C ILE A 17 10.41 -3.35 -8.69
N ARG A 18 11.46 -2.89 -9.39
CA ARG A 18 12.83 -3.36 -9.15
C ARG A 18 13.29 -3.14 -7.71
N ASN A 19 12.97 -1.98 -7.14
CA ASN A 19 13.44 -1.61 -5.81
C ASN A 19 12.67 -2.35 -4.70
N VAL A 20 11.34 -2.53 -4.83
CA VAL A 20 10.59 -3.38 -3.89
C VAL A 20 11.08 -4.83 -3.96
N CYS A 21 11.37 -5.36 -5.16
CA CYS A 21 11.97 -6.69 -5.28
C CYS A 21 13.36 -6.76 -4.61
N ALA A 22 14.12 -5.67 -4.57
CA ALA A 22 15.43 -5.66 -3.93
C ALA A 22 15.32 -5.76 -2.40
N ILE A 23 14.37 -5.04 -1.80
CA ILE A 23 14.11 -5.06 -0.36
C ILE A 23 13.49 -6.40 0.07
N ALA A 24 12.53 -6.88 -0.72
CA ALA A 24 11.76 -8.08 -0.39
C ALA A 24 12.53 -9.39 -0.63
N ARG A 25 13.63 -9.38 -1.39
CA ARG A 25 14.31 -10.61 -1.85
C ARG A 25 14.76 -11.53 -0.71
N ASP A 26 15.15 -10.94 0.42
CA ASP A 26 15.71 -11.69 1.55
C ASP A 26 14.63 -12.19 2.52
N HIS A 27 13.39 -11.70 2.37
CA HIS A 27 12.29 -11.95 3.31
C HIS A 27 11.07 -12.62 2.69
N TYR A 28 10.88 -12.52 1.36
CA TYR A 28 9.69 -13.03 0.69
C TYR A 28 10.03 -13.75 -0.63
N GLN A 29 9.33 -14.85 -0.87
CA GLN A 29 9.45 -15.61 -2.12
C GLN A 29 8.70 -14.93 -3.28
N TYR A 30 7.62 -14.23 -2.96
CA TYR A 30 6.77 -13.55 -3.93
C TYR A 30 6.34 -12.19 -3.39
N ILE A 31 6.13 -11.24 -4.29
CA ILE A 31 5.51 -9.95 -3.98
C ILE A 31 4.28 -9.76 -4.87
N TRP A 32 3.25 -9.13 -4.31
CA TRP A 32 2.06 -8.75 -5.06
C TRP A 32 2.07 -7.24 -5.29
N ILE A 33 1.85 -6.82 -6.52
CA ILE A 33 1.83 -5.41 -6.92
C ILE A 33 0.57 -5.15 -7.73
N TYR A 34 -0.39 -4.41 -7.18
CA TYR A 34 -1.68 -4.08 -7.81
C TYR A 34 -1.57 -3.65 -9.29
N THR A 35 -0.54 -2.89 -9.64
CA THR A 35 -0.37 -2.37 -11.02
C THR A 35 -0.03 -3.47 -12.03
N CYS A 36 0.57 -4.58 -11.57
CA CYS A 36 1.05 -5.68 -12.43
C CYS A 36 0.26 -6.98 -12.23
N CYS A 37 -0.33 -7.17 -11.05
CA CYS A 37 -0.98 -8.42 -10.66
C CYS A 37 -2.51 -8.40 -10.84
N ILE A 38 -3.08 -7.30 -11.31
CA ILE A 38 -4.51 -7.21 -11.66
C ILE A 38 -4.63 -6.81 -13.13
N ASP A 39 -5.28 -7.66 -13.92
CA ASP A 39 -5.69 -7.31 -15.27
C ASP A 39 -6.91 -6.38 -15.24
N LYS A 40 -6.64 -5.09 -15.42
CA LYS A 40 -7.67 -4.05 -15.49
C LYS A 40 -8.48 -4.08 -16.78
N ARG A 41 -8.09 -4.89 -17.78
CA ARG A 41 -8.83 -5.05 -19.04
C ARG A 41 -9.99 -6.03 -18.89
N SER A 42 -9.87 -6.97 -17.95
CA SER A 42 -10.92 -7.90 -17.58
C SER A 42 -11.81 -7.28 -16.51
N SER A 43 -13.02 -6.86 -16.87
CA SER A 43 -13.99 -6.30 -15.92
C SER A 43 -14.36 -7.29 -14.81
N ALA A 44 -14.39 -8.59 -15.13
CA ALA A 44 -14.64 -9.66 -14.18
C ALA A 44 -13.50 -9.82 -13.17
N GLU A 45 -12.25 -9.79 -13.63
CA GLU A 45 -11.09 -9.85 -12.73
C GLU A 45 -10.97 -8.59 -11.88
N LEU A 46 -11.13 -7.40 -12.49
CA LEU A 46 -11.10 -6.14 -11.78
C LEU A 46 -12.15 -6.10 -10.66
N ARG A 47 -13.38 -6.57 -10.95
CA ARG A 47 -14.44 -6.66 -9.93
C ARG A 47 -14.04 -7.59 -8.79
N LYS A 48 -13.52 -8.79 -9.10
CA LYS A 48 -13.05 -9.75 -8.10
C LYS A 48 -11.92 -9.16 -7.26
N ALA A 49 -10.97 -8.48 -7.88
CA ALA A 49 -9.86 -7.84 -7.22
C ALA A 49 -10.32 -6.74 -6.26
N ILE A 50 -11.27 -5.89 -6.68
CA ILE A 50 -11.87 -4.85 -5.82
C ILE A 50 -12.52 -5.49 -4.58
N ASN A 51 -13.30 -6.56 -4.77
CA ASN A 51 -13.96 -7.23 -3.66
C ASN A 51 -13.01 -7.99 -2.72
N SER A 52 -11.78 -8.24 -3.15
CA SER A 52 -10.76 -8.99 -2.39
C SER A 52 -9.63 -8.09 -1.87
N LEU A 53 -9.65 -6.79 -2.19
CA LEU A 53 -8.52 -5.88 -1.99
C LEU A 53 -8.14 -5.76 -0.51
N PHE A 54 -9.14 -5.69 0.37
CA PHE A 54 -8.93 -5.69 1.81
C PHE A 54 -8.14 -6.93 2.27
N GLN A 55 -8.49 -8.12 1.77
CA GLN A 55 -7.78 -9.36 2.10
C GLN A 55 -6.36 -9.37 1.54
N TYR A 56 -6.13 -8.77 0.37
CA TYR A 56 -4.79 -8.62 -0.19
C TYR A 56 -3.92 -7.68 0.66
N TYR A 57 -4.49 -6.57 1.14
CA TYR A 57 -3.77 -5.64 2.01
C TYR A 57 -3.60 -6.15 3.44
N HIS A 58 -4.44 -7.07 3.91
CA HIS A 58 -4.30 -7.65 5.24
C HIS A 58 -2.91 -8.31 5.47
N HIS A 59 -2.29 -8.81 4.41
CA HIS A 59 -0.95 -9.40 4.43
C HIS A 59 0.14 -8.48 3.84
N ALA A 60 -0.15 -7.20 3.65
CA ALA A 60 0.84 -6.25 3.19
C ALA A 60 1.76 -5.83 4.34
N GLU A 61 3.07 -5.82 4.11
CA GLU A 61 4.05 -5.44 5.13
C GLU A 61 4.85 -4.18 4.73
N LEU A 62 4.77 -3.77 3.46
CA LEU A 62 5.55 -2.69 2.87
C LEU A 62 4.64 -1.68 2.15
N CYS A 63 4.84 -0.40 2.42
CA CYS A 63 4.20 0.70 1.71
C CYS A 63 5.25 1.69 1.18
N TYR A 64 5.14 2.03 -0.11
CA TYR A 64 5.96 3.05 -0.75
C TYR A 64 5.19 4.37 -0.85
N SER A 65 5.80 5.45 -0.39
CA SER A 65 5.24 6.80 -0.45
C SER A 65 6.20 7.75 -1.18
N ASP A 66 5.67 8.62 -2.05
CA ASP A 66 6.48 9.64 -2.76
C ASP A 66 6.74 10.89 -1.87
N GLY A 67 6.93 10.68 -0.55
CA GLY A 67 7.10 11.73 0.47
C GLY A 67 6.65 11.28 1.87
N ARG A 68 6.68 12.21 2.85
CA ARG A 68 6.09 11.97 4.18
C ARG A 68 4.59 11.71 4.07
N PHE A 69 4.01 11.02 5.06
CA PHE A 69 2.59 10.66 5.05
C PHE A 69 1.68 11.88 4.81
N ASN A 70 1.91 12.99 5.52
CA ASN A 70 1.19 14.26 5.35
C ASN A 70 1.41 15.00 4.01
N GLN A 71 2.46 14.68 3.26
CA GLN A 71 2.79 15.29 1.97
C GLN A 71 2.40 14.40 0.79
N ALA A 72 2.16 13.12 1.07
CA ALA A 72 1.95 12.15 0.03
C ALA A 72 0.52 12.25 -0.50
N ARG A 73 0.38 12.52 -1.79
CA ARG A 73 -0.95 12.63 -2.43
C ARG A 73 -1.86 11.41 -2.23
N TRP A 74 -1.28 10.24 -1.95
CA TRP A 74 -2.06 9.04 -1.72
C TRP A 74 -2.76 9.07 -0.36
N SER A 75 -2.24 9.74 0.67
CA SER A 75 -2.84 9.74 2.02
C SER A 75 -4.23 10.38 2.07
N ALA A 76 -4.51 11.35 1.19
CA ALA A 76 -5.83 11.96 1.03
C ALA A 76 -6.79 11.18 0.09
N SER A 77 -6.42 10.00 -0.40
CA SER A 77 -7.25 9.21 -1.31
C SER A 77 -8.25 8.32 -0.57
N GLY A 78 -9.43 8.08 -1.15
CA GLY A 78 -10.39 7.11 -0.58
C GLY A 78 -9.89 5.67 -0.51
N TRP A 79 -8.79 5.34 -1.19
CA TRP A 79 -8.12 4.03 -1.12
C TRP A 79 -7.19 3.88 0.09
N THR A 80 -6.79 4.99 0.74
CA THR A 80 -5.94 5.00 1.95
C THR A 80 -6.52 4.15 3.07
N LEU A 81 -7.86 4.13 3.20
CA LEU A 81 -8.52 3.46 4.31
C LEU A 81 -8.15 1.97 4.36
N GLN A 82 -8.36 1.24 3.26
CA GLN A 82 -8.04 -0.20 3.20
C GLN A 82 -6.53 -0.44 3.28
N GLU A 83 -5.73 0.45 2.72
CA GLU A 83 -4.27 0.36 2.73
C GLU A 83 -3.66 0.56 4.13
N LEU A 84 -4.37 1.20 5.06
CA LEU A 84 -3.91 1.47 6.42
C LEU A 84 -4.53 0.57 7.47
N ILE A 85 -5.83 0.29 7.39
CA ILE A 85 -6.54 -0.48 8.43
C ILE A 85 -6.47 -1.99 8.20
N ALA A 86 -6.28 -2.44 6.96
CA ALA A 86 -6.24 -3.87 6.67
C ALA A 86 -4.94 -4.53 7.15
N PRO A 87 -3.74 -4.00 6.83
CA PRO A 87 -2.50 -4.58 7.34
C PRO A 87 -2.36 -4.30 8.84
N ARG A 88 -1.84 -5.26 9.63
CA ARG A 88 -1.53 -5.01 11.06
C ARG A 88 -0.28 -4.18 11.22
N ASP A 89 0.80 -4.63 10.58
CA ASP A 89 2.09 -3.99 10.57
C ASP A 89 2.38 -3.46 9.18
N LEU A 90 2.94 -2.26 9.09
CA LEU A 90 3.28 -1.66 7.80
C LEU A 90 4.52 -0.78 7.97
N VAL A 91 5.49 -0.98 7.10
CA VAL A 91 6.70 -0.16 7.02
C VAL A 91 6.59 0.79 5.85
N PHE A 92 6.86 2.07 6.08
CA PHE A 92 6.85 3.11 5.07
C PHE A 92 8.25 3.36 4.54
N TYR A 93 8.35 3.46 3.21
CA TYR A 93 9.56 3.86 2.50
C TYR A 93 9.33 5.16 1.74
N ALA A 94 10.34 6.03 1.77
CA ALA A 94 10.37 7.25 0.98
C ALA A 94 10.72 6.98 -0.49
N LYS A 95 10.71 8.04 -1.29
CA LYS A 95 10.91 7.98 -2.75
C LYS A 95 12.24 7.35 -3.19
N ASP A 96 13.27 7.53 -2.38
CA ASP A 96 14.60 6.98 -2.53
C ASP A 96 14.75 5.56 -1.96
N TRP A 97 13.65 4.96 -1.50
CA TRP A 97 13.62 3.64 -0.87
C TRP A 97 14.40 3.59 0.45
N ILE A 98 14.53 4.74 1.11
CA ILE A 98 14.99 4.83 2.49
C ILE A 98 13.81 4.58 3.41
N PHE A 99 14.03 3.77 4.44
CA PHE A 99 13.08 3.56 5.52
C PHE A 99 12.65 4.91 6.10
N PHE A 100 11.35 5.16 6.11
CA PHE A 100 10.76 6.39 6.62
C PHE A 100 10.34 6.21 8.08
N ASP A 101 9.38 5.32 8.30
CA ASP A 101 8.89 4.96 9.63
C ASP A 101 7.97 3.73 9.57
N THR A 102 7.39 3.34 10.70
CA THR A 102 6.38 2.27 10.83
C THR A 102 4.99 2.83 11.08
N LYS A 103 3.95 2.08 10.73
CA LYS A 103 2.56 2.44 11.05
C LYS A 103 2.33 2.62 12.54
N GLU A 104 2.93 1.77 13.39
CA GLU A 104 2.80 1.92 14.84
C GLU A 104 3.30 3.29 15.32
N ARG A 105 4.45 3.74 14.81
CA ARG A 105 5.03 5.04 15.18
C ARG A 105 4.31 6.23 14.56
N LEU A 106 3.72 6.07 13.38
CA LEU A 106 2.95 7.11 12.69
C LEU A 106 1.46 7.09 13.05
N THR A 107 1.04 6.25 13.99
CA THR A 107 -0.37 6.02 14.28
C THR A 107 -1.12 7.31 14.65
N ASP A 108 -0.51 8.19 15.45
CA ASP A 108 -1.11 9.49 15.79
C ASP A 108 -1.19 10.44 14.58
N GLU A 109 -0.13 10.50 13.76
CA GLU A 109 -0.12 11.30 12.53
C GLU A 109 -1.18 10.81 11.53
N ILE A 110 -1.28 9.49 11.38
CA ILE A 110 -2.28 8.84 10.52
C ILE A 110 -3.68 9.17 11.01
N ALA A 111 -3.97 8.97 12.29
CA ALA A 111 -5.29 9.25 12.86
C ALA A 111 -5.68 10.72 12.66
N ASN A 112 -4.75 11.65 12.91
CA ASN A 112 -4.99 13.09 12.75
C ASN A 112 -5.25 13.53 11.31
N ILE A 113 -4.67 12.85 10.32
CA ILE A 113 -4.81 13.23 8.90
C ILE A 113 -6.00 12.52 8.24
N THR A 114 -6.32 11.31 8.69
CA THR A 114 -7.34 10.46 8.07
C THR A 114 -8.66 10.45 8.82
N ASP A 115 -8.71 11.03 10.03
CA ASP A 115 -9.81 10.94 10.99
C ASP A 115 -10.20 9.49 11.38
N ILE A 116 -9.32 8.52 11.12
CA ILE A 116 -9.51 7.13 11.53
C ILE A 116 -9.14 7.02 13.01
N ASP A 117 -10.02 6.45 13.83
CA ASP A 117 -9.72 6.18 15.25
C ASP A 117 -8.42 5.37 15.36
N ILE A 118 -7.55 5.85 16.24
CA ILE A 118 -6.24 5.29 16.53
C ILE A 118 -6.27 3.77 16.77
N ALA A 119 -7.33 3.25 17.37
CA ALA A 119 -7.49 1.85 17.65
C ALA A 119 -7.67 1.01 16.38
N PHE A 120 -8.37 1.52 15.37
CA PHE A 120 -8.50 0.83 14.08
C PHE A 120 -7.22 0.94 13.25
N VAL A 121 -6.46 2.04 13.36
CA VAL A 121 -5.12 2.15 12.77
C VAL A 121 -4.18 1.07 13.36
N ARG A 122 -4.31 0.79 14.66
CA ARG A 122 -3.59 -0.31 15.36
C ARG A 122 -4.15 -1.71 15.14
N GLY A 123 -5.20 -1.86 14.32
CA GLY A 123 -5.76 -3.17 13.99
C GLY A 123 -6.79 -3.71 14.98
N ARG A 124 -7.53 -2.84 15.69
CA ARG A 124 -8.78 -3.24 16.36
C ARG A 124 -9.71 -3.93 15.35
N ASP A 125 -10.45 -4.93 15.81
CA ASP A 125 -11.44 -5.62 15.01
C ASP A 125 -12.47 -4.63 14.43
N LEU A 126 -12.57 -4.60 13.10
CA LEU A 126 -13.49 -3.73 12.36
C LEU A 126 -14.95 -4.08 12.61
N SER A 127 -15.28 -5.26 13.15
CA SER A 127 -16.63 -5.59 13.61
C SER A 127 -17.14 -4.63 14.69
N GLN A 128 -16.22 -3.97 15.40
CA GLN A 128 -16.49 -2.98 16.45
C GLN A 128 -16.59 -1.55 15.91
N ALA A 129 -16.36 -1.33 14.61
CA ALA A 129 -16.43 -0.01 14.01
C ALA A 129 -17.88 0.42 13.80
N SER A 130 -18.18 1.67 14.14
CA SER A 130 -19.46 2.31 13.84
C SER A 130 -19.26 3.47 12.89
N ALA A 131 -19.95 3.45 11.76
CA ALA A 131 -19.94 4.55 10.78
C ALA A 131 -20.63 5.84 11.30
N ALA A 132 -21.22 5.79 12.50
CA ALA A 132 -21.98 6.90 13.10
C ALA A 132 -21.27 7.58 14.28
N GLN A 133 -20.01 7.25 14.56
CA GLN A 133 -19.25 7.90 15.62
C GLN A 133 -18.67 9.23 15.12
N LYS A 134 -19.08 10.32 15.76
CA LYS A 134 -18.51 11.67 15.66
C LYS A 134 -18.24 12.18 17.06
#